data_AF-A0A644WWX1-F1
#
_entry.id   AF-A0A644WWX1-F1
#
_cell.length_a   1.000
_cell.length_b   1.000
_cell.length_c   1.000
_cell.angle_alpha   90.00
_cell.angle_beta   90.00
_cell.angle_gamma   90.00
#
_symmetry.space_group_name_H-M   'P 1'
#
loop_
_entity.id
_entity.type
_entity.pdbx_description
1 polymer ?
#
loop_
_entity_poly.entity_id
_entity_poly.type
_entity_poly.pdbx_seq_one_letter_code
_entity_poly.pdbx_strand_id
1 'polypeptide(L)'
;MFNRIERLNRKVGNLRDYVTQIRESYQAQLDLNLNNTMKLFTVITAIFLPLTLIVGWYGMNFSTMPELHWEYGYAFVIALSISVFIICIWFFKKKKLM
;
A
#
# COMPACT_ATOMS: atom_id res chain seq x y z
N MET A 1 7.57 51.98 -29.08
CA MET A 1 6.59 51.63 -28.02
C MET A 1 6.25 50.13 -28.03
N PHE A 2 6.00 49.53 -29.19
CA PHE A 2 5.68 48.10 -29.39
C PHE A 2 6.64 47.10 -28.71
N ASN A 3 7.97 47.28 -28.80
CA ASN A 3 8.95 46.35 -28.21
C ASN A 3 8.94 46.25 -26.67
N ARG A 4 8.32 47.20 -25.95
CA ARG A 4 8.17 47.11 -24.48
C ARG A 4 6.94 46.27 -24.11
N ILE A 5 5.87 46.41 -24.88
CA ILE A 5 4.63 45.64 -24.72
C ILE A 5 4.90 44.15 -25.00
N GLU A 6 5.65 43.85 -26.06
CA GLU A 6 6.00 42.47 -26.41
C GLU A 6 6.90 41.80 -25.35
N ARG A 7 7.87 42.55 -24.80
CA ARG A 7 8.70 42.04 -23.70
C ARG A 7 7.91 41.80 -22.42
N LEU A 8 6.95 42.66 -22.10
CA LEU A 8 6.09 42.47 -20.94
C LEU A 8 5.17 41.25 -21.14
N ASN A 9 4.60 41.11 -22.33
CA ASN A 9 3.75 39.97 -22.68
C ASN A 9 4.53 38.63 -22.62
N ARG A 10 5.78 38.58 -23.12
CA ARG A 10 6.65 37.41 -22.96
C ARG A 10 6.97 37.10 -21.50
N LYS A 11 7.21 38.11 -20.65
CA LYS A 11 7.43 37.89 -19.21
C LYS A 11 6.19 37.30 -18.53
N VAL A 12 5.00 37.77 -18.90
CA VAL A 12 3.73 37.22 -18.41
C VAL A 12 3.52 35.78 -18.91
N GLY A 13 3.82 35.51 -20.18
CA GLY A 13 3.80 34.15 -20.75
C GLY A 13 4.74 33.20 -19.99
N ASN A 14 6.00 33.57 -19.85
CA ASN A 14 6.98 32.77 -19.12
C ASN A 14 6.58 32.54 -17.66
N LEU A 15 6.02 33.55 -16.99
CA LEU A 15 5.55 33.41 -15.60
C LEU A 15 4.37 32.43 -15.51
N ARG A 16 3.44 32.47 -16.47
CA ARG A 16 2.36 31.48 -16.57
C ARG A 16 2.89 30.07 -16.80
N ASP A 17 3.92 29.92 -17.64
CA ASP A 17 4.54 28.62 -17.89
C ASP A 17 5.22 28.08 -16.63
N TYR A 18 5.94 28.93 -15.88
CA TYR A 18 6.51 28.56 -14.59
C TYR A 18 5.45 28.15 -13.56
N VAL A 19 4.35 28.90 -13.46
CA VAL A 19 3.23 28.55 -12.56
C VAL A 19 2.63 27.19 -12.95
N THR A 20 2.48 26.94 -14.25
CA THR A 20 1.99 25.64 -14.76
C THR A 20 2.96 24.52 -14.39
N GLN A 21 4.25 24.73 -14.59
CA GLN A 21 5.29 23.74 -14.26
C GLN A 21 5.34 23.42 -12.75
N ILE A 22 5.22 24.43 -11.89
CA ILE A 22 5.16 24.25 -10.44
C ILE A 22 3.90 23.48 -10.06
N ARG A 23 2.75 23.82 -10.66
CA ARG A 23 1.49 23.12 -10.42
C ARG A 23 1.58 21.65 -10.84
N GLU A 24 2.16 21.36 -12.00
CA GLU A 24 2.41 20.00 -12.47
C GLU A 24 3.34 19.22 -11.53
N SER A 25 4.44 19.84 -11.07
CA SER A 25 5.35 19.24 -10.10
C SER A 25 4.66 18.98 -8.76
N TYR A 26 3.82 19.90 -8.28
CA TYR A 26 3.06 19.73 -7.06
C TYR A 26 2.04 18.59 -7.19
N GLN A 27 1.35 18.51 -8.32
CA GLN A 27 0.41 17.43 -8.61
C GLN A 27 1.13 16.07 -8.67
N ALA A 28 2.29 16.00 -9.33
CA ALA A 28 3.12 14.80 -9.33
C ALA A 28 3.54 14.38 -7.91
N GLN A 29 3.90 15.34 -7.05
CA GLN A 29 4.20 15.05 -5.65
C GLN A 29 2.97 14.53 -4.89
N LEU A 30 1.79 15.09 -5.12
CA LEU A 30 0.55 14.56 -4.52
C LEU A 30 0.28 13.13 -4.98
N ASP A 31 0.44 12.84 -6.27
CA ASP A 31 0.24 11.50 -6.81
C ASP A 31 1.24 10.49 -6.22
N LEU A 32 2.49 10.90 -5.99
CA LEU A 32 3.48 10.08 -5.30
C LEU A 32 3.08 9.78 -3.85
N ASN A 33 2.59 10.78 -3.12
CA ASN A 33 2.11 10.60 -1.75
C ASN A 33 0.87 9.70 -1.68
N LEU A 34 -0.06 9.86 -2.62
CA LEU A 34 -1.25 9.00 -2.76
C LEU A 34 -0.83 7.56 -3.08
N ASN A 35 0.09 7.36 -4.02
CA ASN A 35 0.59 6.04 -4.37
C ASN A 35 1.29 5.37 -3.17
N ASN A 36 2.07 6.13 -2.39
CA ASN A 36 2.70 5.62 -1.18
C ASN A 36 1.65 5.24 -0.11
N THR A 37 0.61 6.05 0.06
CA THR A 37 -0.49 5.78 1.00
C THR A 37 -1.29 4.54 0.58
N MET A 38 -1.62 4.41 -0.71
CA MET A 38 -2.30 3.24 -1.27
C MET A 38 -1.44 1.98 -1.14
N LYS A 39 -0.12 2.09 -1.34
CA LYS A 39 0.81 0.99 -1.05
C LYS A 39 0.69 0.55 0.40
N LEU A 40 0.74 1.47 1.36
CA LEU A 40 0.59 1.15 2.79
C LEU A 40 -0.70 0.38 3.09
N PHE A 41 -1.85 0.86 2.60
CA PHE A 41 -3.11 0.14 2.79
C PHE A 41 -3.11 -1.24 2.12
N THR A 42 -2.53 -1.37 0.92
CA THR A 42 -2.40 -2.65 0.23
C THR A 42 -1.53 -3.64 1.03
N VAL A 43 -0.44 -3.17 1.66
CA VAL A 43 0.40 -4.00 2.54
C VAL A 43 -0.42 -4.55 3.69
N ILE A 44 -1.12 -3.66 4.38
CA ILE A 44 -1.94 -3.98 5.53
C ILE A 44 -2.97 -5.03 5.10
N THR A 45 -3.77 -4.75 4.07
CA THR A 45 -4.77 -5.70 3.56
C THR A 45 -4.16 -7.03 3.17
N ALA A 46 -3.02 -7.07 2.47
CA ALA A 46 -2.37 -8.30 2.06
C ALA A 46 -1.90 -9.18 3.24
N ILE A 47 -1.59 -8.58 4.39
CA ILE A 47 -1.26 -9.31 5.63
C ILE A 47 -2.54 -9.80 6.33
N PHE A 48 -3.58 -8.94 6.38
CA PHE A 48 -4.83 -9.27 7.06
C PHE A 48 -5.66 -10.32 6.32
N LEU A 49 -5.64 -10.36 4.99
CA LEU A 49 -6.48 -11.25 4.18
C LEU A 49 -6.23 -12.75 4.48
N PRO A 50 -4.99 -13.28 4.46
CA PRO A 50 -4.76 -14.68 4.83
C PRO A 50 -5.00 -14.92 6.33
N LEU A 51 -4.72 -13.95 7.19
CA LEU A 51 -4.97 -14.06 8.63
C LEU A 51 -6.47 -14.20 8.93
N THR A 52 -7.31 -13.37 8.28
CA THR A 52 -8.76 -13.43 8.37
C THR A 52 -9.32 -14.71 7.77
N LEU A 53 -8.73 -15.23 6.69
CA LEU A 53 -9.10 -16.53 6.11
C LEU A 53 -8.88 -17.68 7.10
N ILE A 54 -7.72 -17.69 7.79
CA ILE A 54 -7.41 -18.69 8.81
C ILE A 54 -8.38 -18.55 9.99
N VAL A 55 -8.58 -17.34 10.51
CA VAL A 55 -9.53 -17.07 11.61
C VAL A 55 -10.96 -17.44 11.22
N GLY A 56 -11.39 -17.14 9.99
CA GLY A 56 -12.72 -17.48 9.49
C GLY A 56 -12.93 -18.98 9.34
N TRP A 57 -11.94 -19.70 8.79
CA TRP A 57 -11.99 -21.16 8.64
C TRP A 57 -12.03 -21.85 10.01
N TYR A 58 -11.16 -21.44 10.95
CA TYR A 58 -11.13 -21.99 12.30
C TYR A 58 -12.33 -21.56 13.17
N GLY A 59 -12.87 -20.37 12.95
CA GLY A 59 -14.07 -19.88 13.65
C GLY A 59 -15.36 -20.56 13.20
N MET A 60 -15.41 -21.11 11.97
CA MET A 60 -16.62 -21.72 11.41
C MET A 60 -16.87 -23.19 11.80
N ASN A 61 -15.92 -23.92 12.39
CA ASN A 61 -16.07 -25.38 12.59
C ASN A 61 -15.33 -25.96 13.82
N PHE A 62 -15.48 -25.34 14.99
CA PHE A 62 -14.92 -25.89 16.26
C PHE A 62 -15.57 -27.21 16.74
N SER A 63 -16.66 -27.67 16.12
CA SER A 63 -17.50 -28.75 16.67
C SER A 63 -17.30 -30.14 16.03
N THR A 64 -16.63 -30.25 14.88
CA THR A 64 -16.57 -31.52 14.13
C THR A 64 -15.28 -31.70 13.33
N MET A 65 -14.12 -31.67 14.00
CA MET A 65 -12.87 -32.18 13.44
C MET A 65 -12.15 -33.09 14.46
N PRO A 66 -11.83 -34.35 14.12
CA PRO A 66 -11.12 -35.28 15.00
C PRO A 66 -9.69 -34.82 15.39
N GLU A 67 -9.17 -33.77 14.75
CA GLU A 67 -7.87 -33.15 15.04
C GLU A 67 -7.86 -32.30 16.33
N LEU A 68 -9.04 -32.02 16.93
CA LEU A 68 -9.17 -31.35 18.23
C LEU A 68 -8.86 -32.28 19.42
N HIS A 69 -8.69 -33.58 19.18
CA HIS A 69 -8.27 -34.56 20.20
C HIS A 69 -6.75 -34.58 20.40
N TRP A 70 -5.99 -33.89 19.55
CA TRP A 70 -4.56 -33.69 19.73
C TRP A 70 -4.35 -32.39 20.50
N GLU A 71 -3.70 -32.47 21.66
CA GLU A 71 -3.34 -31.35 22.54
C GLU A 71 -2.62 -30.19 21.80
N TYR A 72 -2.07 -30.46 20.61
CA TYR A 72 -1.31 -29.55 19.78
C TYR A 72 -2.07 -28.95 18.57
N GLY A 73 -3.34 -29.30 18.34
CA GLY A 73 -4.10 -28.79 17.19
C GLY A 73 -4.14 -27.25 17.16
N TYR A 74 -4.45 -26.62 18.30
CA TYR A 74 -4.44 -25.17 18.49
C TYR A 74 -3.03 -24.56 18.28
N ALA A 75 -1.98 -25.24 18.74
CA ALA A 75 -0.59 -24.83 18.55
C ALA A 75 -0.16 -24.88 17.08
N PHE A 76 -0.66 -25.85 16.31
CA PHE A 76 -0.40 -25.95 14.87
C PHE A 76 -1.06 -24.81 14.08
N VAL A 77 -2.29 -24.41 14.43
CA VAL A 77 -2.94 -23.23 13.83
C VAL A 77 -2.14 -21.97 14.08
N ILE A 78 -1.67 -21.79 15.32
CA ILE A 78 -0.85 -20.66 15.71
C ILE A 78 0.47 -20.67 14.93
N ALA A 79 1.12 -21.81 14.83
CA ALA A 79 2.34 -21.98 14.05
C ALA A 79 2.12 -21.69 12.56
N LEU A 80 0.98 -22.11 11.99
CA LEU A 80 0.61 -21.85 10.60
C LEU A 80 0.34 -20.35 10.37
N SER A 81 -0.41 -19.70 11.25
CA SER A 81 -0.65 -18.25 11.20
C SER A 81 0.65 -17.45 11.32
N ILE A 82 1.54 -17.83 12.25
CA ILE A 82 2.86 -17.22 12.41
C ILE A 82 3.72 -17.47 11.18
N SER A 83 3.71 -18.68 10.62
CA SER A 83 4.45 -19.01 9.39
C SER A 83 3.96 -18.18 8.21
N VAL A 84 2.66 -18.05 8.02
CA VAL A 84 2.06 -17.22 6.96
C VAL A 84 2.38 -15.74 7.19
N PHE A 85 2.36 -15.25 8.42
CA PHE A 85 2.77 -13.89 8.76
C PHE A 85 4.26 -13.64 8.42
N ILE A 86 5.13 -14.59 8.76
CA ILE A 86 6.57 -14.54 8.44
C ILE A 86 6.79 -14.60 6.92
N ILE A 87 6.05 -15.44 6.19
CA ILE A 87 6.12 -15.53 4.72
C ILE A 87 5.64 -14.23 4.09
N CYS A 88 4.54 -13.64 4.58
CA CYS A 88 4.06 -12.34 4.12
C CYS A 88 5.10 -11.24 4.37
N ILE A 89 5.68 -11.15 5.58
CA ILE A 89 6.76 -10.19 5.88
C ILE A 89 7.99 -10.44 5.02
N TRP A 90 8.39 -11.69 4.83
CA TRP A 90 9.55 -12.04 4.01
C TRP A 90 9.32 -11.72 2.54
N PHE A 91 8.12 -11.98 2.02
CA PHE A 91 7.71 -11.59 0.68
C PHE A 91 7.69 -10.07 0.53
N PHE A 92 7.22 -9.35 1.55
CA PHE A 92 7.24 -7.89 1.58
C PHE A 92 8.66 -7.32 1.56
N LYS A 93 9.58 -7.91 2.34
CA LYS A 93 11.01 -7.57 2.33
C LYS A 93 11.68 -7.93 1.00
N LYS A 94 11.41 -9.12 0.47
CA LYS A 94 12.09 -9.66 -0.73
C LYS A 94 11.63 -8.96 -2.00
N LYS A 95 10.36 -8.55 -2.05
CA LYS A 95 9.81 -7.84 -3.21
C LYS A 95 10.10 -6.34 -3.22
N LYS A 96 10.99 -5.85 -2.32
CA LYS A 96 11.63 -4.53 -2.35
C LYS A 96 10.75 -3.45 -3.01
N LEU A 97 9.52 -3.34 -2.49
CA LEU A 97 8.53 -2.35 -2.94
C LEU A 97 8.55 -1.12 -2.03
N MET A 98 9.70 -0.92 -1.39
CA MET A 98 10.30 0.38 -1.07
C MET A 98 11.49 0.58 -2.01
#